data_AF-A0A4Q3JAK4-F1
#
_entry.id   AF-A0A4Q3JAK4-F1
#
_cell.length_a   1.000
_cell.length_b   1.000
_cell.length_c   1.000
_cell.angle_alpha   90.00
_cell.angle_beta   90.00
_cell.angle_gamma   90.00
#
_symmetry.space_group_name_H-M   'P 1'
#
loop_
_entity.id
_entity.type
_entity.pdbx_description
1 polymer ?
#
loop_
_entity_poly.entity_id
_entity_poly.type
_entity_poly.pdbx_seq_one_letter_code
_entity_poly.pdbx_strand_id
1 'polypeptide(L)'
;MVPMVVVGLSHRTAPVEVRERLALPSDQLSGLLQRMAALPEVGEVLCLSTCNRVEVVATPREPSAPVGDALVRFLDEQARQQSGTSVASHLYVHSNREAAAHLFRVASSLDSIVVGEPQILGQVKDAFEAAQAAGTAGTVLTRVVSRALHAAKRVRSETTIGEGQVSVSSVAVDLAGQIFGTLRGRLG
;
A
#
# COMPACT_ATOMS: atom_id res chain seq x y z
N MET A 1 -10.75 -10.83 -17.46
CA MET A 1 -10.17 -10.02 -16.36
C MET A 1 -9.05 -10.86 -15.75
N VAL A 2 -7.89 -10.29 -15.44
CA VAL A 2 -6.80 -11.08 -14.86
C VAL A 2 -7.11 -11.28 -13.37
N PRO A 3 -7.13 -12.52 -12.85
CA PRO A 3 -7.46 -12.75 -11.46
C PRO A 3 -6.34 -12.22 -10.56
N MET A 4 -6.72 -11.47 -9.52
CA MET A 4 -5.80 -10.91 -8.55
C MET A 4 -6.52 -10.61 -7.24
N VAL A 5 -5.76 -10.52 -6.15
CA VAL A 5 -6.26 -10.12 -4.83
C VAL A 5 -5.38 -9.03 -4.24
N VAL A 6 -5.97 -8.24 -3.35
CA VAL A 6 -5.23 -7.42 -2.38
C VAL A 6 -5.64 -7.91 -0.99
N VAL A 7 -4.67 -8.31 -0.18
CA VAL A 7 -4.89 -8.68 1.22
C VAL A 7 -4.03 -7.77 2.09
N GLY A 8 -4.61 -7.17 3.12
CA GLY A 8 -3.84 -6.30 3.97
C GLY A 8 -4.65 -5.57 5.02
N LEU A 9 -4.01 -4.61 5.65
CA LEU A 9 -4.62 -3.70 6.59
C LEU A 9 -4.14 -2.28 6.35
N SER A 10 -4.93 -1.31 6.77
CA SER A 10 -4.61 0.11 6.65
C SER A 10 -5.03 0.85 7.91
N HIS A 11 -4.69 2.14 8.00
CA HIS A 11 -5.16 3.03 9.05
C HIS A 11 -6.69 3.06 9.22
N ARG A 12 -7.46 2.63 8.20
CA ARG A 12 -8.93 2.53 8.27
C ARG A 12 -9.40 1.29 9.02
N THR A 13 -8.65 0.19 8.95
CA THR A 13 -9.05 -1.11 9.50
C THR A 13 -8.27 -1.50 10.75
N ALA A 14 -7.12 -0.87 11.01
CA ALA A 14 -6.22 -1.24 12.10
C ALA A 14 -5.61 0.00 12.78
N PRO A 15 -5.56 0.02 14.13
CA PRO A 15 -4.83 1.04 14.87
C PRO A 15 -3.32 0.88 14.64
N VAL A 16 -2.53 1.89 15.04
CA VAL A 16 -1.09 1.95 14.72
C VAL A 16 -0.32 0.76 15.30
N GLU A 17 -0.67 0.34 16.51
CA GLU A 17 -0.02 -0.76 17.23
C GLU A 17 -0.24 -2.10 16.54
N VAL A 18 -1.33 -2.25 15.77
CA VAL A 18 -1.61 -3.43 14.95
C VAL A 18 -0.85 -3.35 13.63
N ARG A 19 -0.77 -2.16 13.02
CA ARG A 19 -0.02 -1.93 11.78
C ARG A 19 1.47 -2.18 11.95
N GLU A 20 2.07 -1.71 13.04
CA GLU A 20 3.49 -1.89 13.33
C GLU A 20 3.90 -3.37 13.45
N ARG A 21 2.97 -4.25 13.82
CA ARG A 21 3.20 -5.72 13.90
C ARG A 21 3.25 -6.41 12.54
N LEU A 22 2.82 -5.74 11.48
CA LEU A 22 2.98 -6.19 10.10
C LEU A 22 3.96 -5.30 9.33
N ALA A 23 4.43 -4.21 9.92
CA ALA A 23 5.36 -3.31 9.26
C ALA A 23 6.68 -4.05 9.04
N LEU A 24 7.08 -4.12 7.77
CA LEU A 24 8.27 -4.86 7.39
C LEU A 24 9.43 -3.89 7.21
N PRO A 25 10.56 -4.10 7.91
CA PRO A 25 11.77 -3.39 7.57
C PRO A 25 12.27 -3.85 6.19
N SER A 26 12.89 -2.92 5.46
CA SER A 26 13.25 -3.09 4.04
C SER A 26 14.22 -4.23 3.78
N ASP A 27 15.06 -4.58 4.76
CA ASP A 27 16.02 -5.68 4.71
C ASP A 27 15.35 -7.07 4.73
N GLN A 28 14.16 -7.19 5.30
CA GLN A 28 13.40 -8.45 5.38
C GLN A 28 12.39 -8.62 4.24
N LEU A 29 12.12 -7.56 3.48
CA LEU A 29 11.09 -7.53 2.45
C LEU A 29 11.32 -8.59 1.37
N SER A 30 12.56 -8.72 0.87
CA SER A 30 12.89 -9.69 -0.18
C SER A 30 12.62 -11.14 0.25
N GLY A 31 13.08 -11.52 1.46
CA GLY A 31 12.84 -12.85 2.01
C GLY A 31 11.36 -13.14 2.26
N LEU A 32 10.58 -12.14 2.69
CA LEU A 32 9.13 -12.29 2.83
C LEU A 32 8.44 -12.50 1.48
N LEU A 33 8.79 -11.70 0.47
CA LEU A 33 8.25 -11.82 -0.88
C LEU A 33 8.50 -13.23 -1.43
N GLN A 34 9.71 -13.76 -1.26
CA GLN A 34 10.05 -15.12 -1.68
C GLN A 34 9.23 -16.18 -0.93
N ARG A 35 9.02 -16.04 0.38
CA ARG A 35 8.16 -16.94 1.15
C ARG A 35 6.71 -16.92 0.68
N MET A 36 6.17 -15.73 0.38
CA MET A 36 4.82 -15.61 -0.18
C MET A 36 4.74 -16.21 -1.59
N ALA A 37 5.74 -15.97 -2.44
CA ALA A 37 5.81 -16.54 -3.79
C ALA A 37 5.97 -18.07 -3.80
N ALA A 38 6.50 -18.64 -2.72
CA ALA A 38 6.61 -20.09 -2.52
C ALA A 38 5.28 -20.75 -2.10
N LEU A 39 4.24 -19.98 -1.76
CA LEU A 39 2.92 -20.53 -1.48
C LEU A 39 2.36 -21.19 -2.77
N PRO A 40 1.77 -22.40 -2.69
CA PRO A 40 1.22 -23.09 -3.84
C PRO A 40 0.17 -22.26 -4.60
N GLU A 41 -0.61 -21.46 -3.88
CA GLU A 41 -1.70 -20.65 -4.43
C GLU A 41 -1.25 -19.36 -5.11
N VAL A 42 -0.05 -18.87 -4.80
CA VAL A 42 0.46 -17.57 -5.26
C VAL A 42 1.23 -17.73 -6.57
N GLY A 43 0.87 -16.98 -7.60
CA GLY A 43 1.59 -16.92 -8.87
C GLY A 43 2.63 -15.81 -8.90
N GLU A 44 2.17 -14.56 -8.76
CA GLU A 44 2.99 -13.36 -8.63
C GLU A 44 2.59 -12.63 -7.35
N VAL A 45 3.54 -11.94 -6.69
CA VAL A 45 3.27 -11.18 -5.47
C VAL A 45 4.15 -9.92 -5.38
N LEU A 46 3.58 -8.86 -4.84
CA LEU A 46 4.29 -7.68 -4.35
C LEU A 46 3.72 -7.27 -3.00
N CYS A 47 4.50 -6.54 -2.21
CA CYS A 47 4.10 -6.08 -0.89
C CYS A 47 4.38 -4.58 -0.74
N LEU A 48 3.33 -3.81 -0.45
CA LEU A 48 3.39 -2.40 -0.12
C LEU A 48 3.34 -2.26 1.40
N SER A 49 4.46 -1.93 2.01
CA SER A 49 4.58 -1.65 3.44
C SER A 49 4.92 -0.18 3.63
N THR A 50 4.01 0.58 4.24
CA THR A 50 4.19 1.99 4.60
C THR A 50 3.82 2.18 6.07
N CYS A 51 4.00 3.38 6.60
CA CYS A 51 3.50 3.67 7.96
C CYS A 51 1.97 3.48 8.06
N ASN A 52 1.22 3.70 7.00
CA ASN A 52 -0.26 3.75 7.02
C ASN A 52 -0.96 2.49 6.49
N ARG A 53 -0.22 1.55 5.87
CA ARG A 53 -0.78 0.31 5.35
C ARG A 53 0.29 -0.76 5.15
N VAL A 54 -0.14 -2.01 5.27
CA VAL A 54 0.60 -3.18 4.81
C VAL A 54 -0.34 -3.98 3.93
N GLU A 55 -0.03 -4.03 2.64
CA GLU A 55 -0.85 -4.68 1.62
C GLU A 55 -0.02 -5.59 0.73
N VAL A 56 -0.52 -6.80 0.52
CA VAL A 56 0.02 -7.76 -0.41
C VAL A 56 -0.90 -7.81 -1.63
N VAL A 57 -0.34 -7.55 -2.80
CA VAL A 57 -1.04 -7.70 -4.08
C VAL A 57 -0.51 -8.96 -4.74
N ALA A 58 -1.41 -9.90 -5.03
CA ALA A 58 -1.02 -11.18 -5.59
C ALA A 58 -1.93 -11.64 -6.72
N THR A 59 -1.39 -12.47 -7.59
CA THR A 59 -2.14 -13.23 -8.58
C THR A 59 -2.20 -14.69 -8.13
N PRO A 60 -3.27 -15.43 -8.46
CA PRO A 60 -3.29 -16.84 -8.17
C PRO A 60 -2.43 -17.61 -9.18
N ARG A 61 -1.78 -18.68 -8.74
CA ARG A 61 -1.00 -19.58 -9.60
C ARG A 61 -1.89 -20.32 -10.59
N GLU A 62 -3.02 -20.79 -10.09
CA GLU A 62 -4.09 -21.42 -10.86
C GLU A 62 -5.39 -20.61 -10.74
N PRO A 63 -6.25 -20.53 -11.76
CA PRO A 63 -7.41 -19.64 -11.74
C PRO A 63 -8.37 -19.80 -10.54
N SER A 64 -8.44 -21.00 -9.95
CA SER A 64 -9.29 -21.33 -8.80
C SER A 64 -8.56 -21.35 -7.46
N ALA A 65 -7.26 -21.03 -7.43
CA ALA A 65 -6.48 -21.10 -6.20
C ALA A 65 -6.99 -20.07 -5.16
N PRO A 66 -7.20 -20.47 -3.88
CA PRO A 66 -7.70 -19.59 -2.83
C PRO A 66 -6.58 -18.68 -2.28
N VAL A 67 -5.98 -17.88 -3.17
CA VAL A 67 -4.83 -17.03 -2.87
C VAL A 67 -5.12 -16.02 -1.75
N GLY A 68 -6.34 -15.51 -1.66
CA GLY A 68 -6.77 -14.62 -0.58
C GLY A 68 -6.63 -15.28 0.79
N ASP A 69 -7.20 -16.48 0.95
CA ASP A 69 -7.15 -17.22 2.21
C ASP A 69 -5.73 -17.63 2.59
N ALA A 70 -4.91 -18.02 1.60
CA ALA A 70 -3.50 -18.34 1.79
C ALA A 70 -2.73 -17.14 2.35
N LEU A 71 -2.94 -15.94 1.79
CA LEU A 71 -2.30 -14.72 2.24
C LEU A 71 -2.82 -14.24 3.60
N VAL A 72 -4.12 -14.39 3.89
CA VAL A 72 -4.67 -14.10 5.23
C VAL A 72 -4.01 -14.96 6.30
N ARG A 73 -3.91 -16.27 6.06
CA ARG A 73 -3.20 -17.18 6.98
C ARG A 73 -1.74 -16.79 7.13
N PHE A 74 -1.05 -16.54 6.02
CA PHE A 74 0.35 -16.16 6.02
C PHE A 74 0.60 -14.88 6.83
N LEU A 75 -0.16 -13.81 6.58
CA LEU A 75 0.00 -12.55 7.30
C LEU A 75 -0.34 -12.69 8.79
N ASP A 76 -1.37 -13.45 9.14
CA ASP A 76 -1.71 -13.70 10.55
C ASP A 76 -0.61 -14.48 11.27
N GLU A 77 -0.05 -15.52 10.64
CA GLU A 77 1.07 -16.28 11.17
C GLU A 77 2.33 -15.42 11.33
N GLN A 78 2.63 -14.55 10.36
CA GLN A 78 3.74 -13.61 10.46
C GLN A 78 3.56 -12.64 11.63
N ALA A 79 2.37 -12.05 11.80
CA ALA A 79 2.11 -11.16 12.93
C ALA A 79 2.23 -11.87 14.28
N ARG A 80 1.76 -13.12 14.37
CA ARG A 80 1.90 -13.95 15.58
C ARG A 80 3.37 -14.27 15.88
N GLN A 81 4.18 -14.55 14.86
CA GLN A 81 5.62 -14.78 15.05
C GLN A 81 6.34 -13.53 15.56
N GLN A 82 5.94 -12.35 15.10
CA GLN A 82 6.60 -11.08 15.49
C GLN A 82 6.11 -10.54 16.84
N SER A 83 4.83 -10.73 17.19
CA SER A 83 4.18 -10.01 18.31
C SER A 83 3.32 -10.88 19.23
N GLY A 84 3.19 -12.18 18.94
CA GLY A 84 2.31 -13.09 19.68
C GLY A 84 0.81 -12.84 19.47
N THR A 85 0.42 -11.87 18.65
CA THR A 85 -0.98 -11.45 18.51
C THR A 85 -1.49 -11.63 17.08
N SER A 86 -2.75 -12.04 16.96
CA SER A 86 -3.44 -12.17 15.68
C SER A 86 -3.82 -10.81 15.10
N VAL A 87 -3.77 -10.71 13.77
CA VAL A 87 -4.23 -9.55 13.01
C VAL A 87 -5.38 -9.88 12.06
N ALA A 88 -5.80 -11.15 11.99
CA ALA A 88 -6.83 -11.64 11.08
C ALA A 88 -8.12 -10.81 11.06
N SER A 89 -8.59 -10.32 12.22
CA SER A 89 -9.82 -9.50 12.31
C SER A 89 -9.71 -8.11 11.69
N HIS A 90 -8.49 -7.64 11.40
CA HIS A 90 -8.22 -6.32 10.81
C HIS A 90 -7.87 -6.40 9.32
N LEU A 91 -7.66 -7.61 8.80
CA LEU A 91 -7.33 -7.85 7.41
C LEU A 91 -8.59 -7.72 6.54
N TYR A 92 -8.47 -7.00 5.43
CA TYR A 92 -9.44 -7.03 4.34
C TYR A 92 -8.90 -7.82 3.15
N VAL A 93 -9.82 -8.30 2.34
CA VAL A 93 -9.54 -8.98 1.07
C VAL A 93 -10.36 -8.30 -0.02
N HIS A 94 -9.68 -7.71 -0.99
CA HIS A 94 -10.30 -7.25 -2.24
C HIS A 94 -9.97 -8.23 -3.35
N SER A 95 -10.94 -8.53 -4.22
CA SER A 95 -10.77 -9.50 -5.30
C SER A 95 -11.02 -8.88 -6.67
N ASN A 96 -10.24 -9.31 -7.66
CA ASN A 96 -10.42 -9.01 -9.08
C ASN A 96 -10.56 -7.51 -9.37
N ARG A 97 -11.74 -7.05 -9.79
CA ARG A 97 -12.02 -5.65 -10.10
C ARG A 97 -11.80 -4.75 -8.89
N GLU A 98 -12.18 -5.21 -7.71
CA GLU A 98 -12.06 -4.43 -6.48
C GLU A 98 -10.59 -4.30 -6.08
N ALA A 99 -9.81 -5.37 -6.22
CA ALA A 99 -8.36 -5.37 -6.01
C ALA A 99 -7.66 -4.35 -6.95
N ALA A 100 -7.99 -4.39 -8.24
CA ALA A 100 -7.45 -3.44 -9.20
C ALA A 100 -7.88 -1.99 -8.88
N ALA A 101 -9.16 -1.76 -8.60
CA ALA A 101 -9.67 -0.44 -8.24
C ALA A 101 -9.03 0.10 -6.96
N HIS A 102 -8.82 -0.76 -5.97
CA HIS A 102 -8.11 -0.42 -4.73
C HIS A 102 -6.67 0.00 -5.00
N LEU A 103 -5.91 -0.80 -5.74
CA LEU A 103 -4.53 -0.46 -6.12
C LEU A 103 -4.44 0.89 -6.85
N PHE A 104 -5.39 1.18 -7.75
CA PHE A 104 -5.43 2.47 -8.46
C PHE A 104 -5.73 3.63 -7.52
N ARG A 105 -6.65 3.45 -6.56
CA ARG A 105 -6.94 4.44 -5.51
C ARG A 105 -5.72 4.69 -4.63
N VAL A 106 -5.04 3.63 -4.20
CA VAL A 106 -3.82 3.72 -3.39
C VAL A 106 -2.72 4.44 -4.18
N ALA A 107 -2.38 3.98 -5.39
CA ALA A 107 -1.34 4.61 -6.20
C ALA A 107 -1.62 6.09 -6.51
N SER A 108 -2.90 6.47 -6.66
CA SER A 108 -3.34 7.85 -6.88
C SER A 108 -3.47 8.67 -5.59
N SER A 109 -3.09 8.11 -4.44
CA SER A 109 -3.19 8.74 -3.11
C SER A 109 -4.63 9.14 -2.71
N LEU A 110 -5.65 8.52 -3.32
CA LEU A 110 -7.06 8.76 -3.00
C LEU A 110 -7.50 8.06 -1.71
N ASP A 111 -6.72 7.07 -1.27
CA ASP A 111 -6.95 6.32 -0.04
C ASP A 111 -5.89 6.63 1.04
N SER A 112 -5.18 7.75 0.94
CA SER A 112 -4.24 8.17 2.00
C SER A 112 -4.94 9.00 3.08
N ILE A 113 -4.36 9.04 4.29
CA ILE A 113 -4.78 9.98 5.36
C ILE A 113 -4.66 11.42 4.86
N VAL A 114 -3.63 11.69 4.05
CA VAL A 114 -3.45 12.96 3.34
C VAL A 114 -3.69 12.70 1.86
N VAL A 115 -4.88 13.03 1.38
CA VAL A 115 -5.23 12.86 -0.04
C VAL A 115 -4.25 13.66 -0.90
N GLY A 116 -3.65 13.00 -1.90
CA GLY A 116 -2.70 13.64 -2.82
C GLY A 116 -1.24 13.60 -2.36
N GLU A 117 -0.93 12.91 -1.25
CA GLU A 117 0.45 12.73 -0.77
C GLU A 117 1.37 12.20 -1.90
N PRO A 118 2.37 12.97 -2.36
CA PRO A 118 3.22 12.60 -3.50
C PRO A 118 4.00 11.31 -3.28
N GLN A 119 4.28 10.96 -2.02
CA GLN A 119 5.12 9.83 -1.63
C GLN A 119 4.48 8.48 -1.95
N ILE A 120 3.14 8.35 -1.96
CA ILE A 120 2.47 7.05 -2.13
C ILE A 120 2.74 6.46 -3.53
N LEU A 121 2.73 7.28 -4.58
CA LEU A 121 3.09 6.83 -5.93
C LEU A 121 4.52 6.28 -5.97
N GLY A 122 5.46 6.97 -5.30
CA GLY A 122 6.83 6.52 -5.14
C GLY A 122 6.90 5.18 -4.40
N GLN A 123 6.21 5.05 -3.27
CA GLN A 123 6.18 3.82 -2.47
C GLN A 123 5.60 2.63 -3.24
N VAL A 124 4.56 2.83 -4.06
CA VAL A 124 4.03 1.77 -4.94
C VAL A 124 5.06 1.36 -6.00
N LYS A 125 5.78 2.34 -6.55
CA LYS A 125 6.85 2.08 -7.51
C LYS A 125 8.00 1.30 -6.84
N ASP A 126 8.45 1.73 -5.68
CA ASP A 126 9.54 1.09 -4.93
C ASP A 126 9.17 -0.34 -4.51
N ALA A 127 7.94 -0.56 -4.04
CA ALA A 127 7.42 -1.90 -3.73
C ALA A 127 7.42 -2.83 -4.95
N PHE A 128 7.10 -2.30 -6.13
CA PHE A 128 7.12 -3.06 -7.37
C PHE A 128 8.55 -3.34 -7.88
N GLU A 129 9.48 -2.40 -7.72
CA GLU A 129 10.90 -2.62 -8.00
C GLU A 129 11.50 -3.67 -7.06
N ALA A 130 11.15 -3.65 -5.77
CA ALA A 130 11.55 -4.69 -4.82
C ALA A 130 11.00 -6.07 -5.19
N ALA A 131 9.74 -6.15 -5.63
CA ALA A 131 9.12 -7.40 -6.07
C ALA A 131 9.77 -7.97 -7.34
N GLN A 132 10.16 -7.12 -8.29
CA GLN A 132 10.93 -7.52 -9.46
C GLN A 132 12.33 -8.01 -9.08
N ALA A 133 13.04 -7.28 -8.22
CA ALA A 133 14.37 -7.66 -7.75
C ALA A 133 14.36 -9.01 -6.99
N ALA A 134 13.27 -9.30 -6.26
CA ALA A 134 13.07 -10.58 -5.58
C ALA A 134 12.61 -11.72 -6.52
N GLY A 135 12.33 -11.44 -7.81
CA GLY A 135 11.82 -12.42 -8.77
C GLY A 135 10.37 -12.85 -8.53
N THR A 136 9.59 -12.01 -7.83
CA THR A 136 8.22 -12.33 -7.38
C THR A 136 7.12 -11.62 -8.16
N ALA A 137 7.47 -10.58 -8.92
CA ALA A 137 6.58 -9.93 -9.85
C ALA A 137 6.82 -10.41 -11.29
N GLY A 138 5.74 -10.80 -11.98
CA GLY A 138 5.78 -11.27 -13.35
C GLY A 138 5.02 -10.35 -14.31
N THR A 139 4.51 -10.93 -15.39
CA THR A 139 3.88 -10.15 -16.47
C THR A 139 2.58 -9.49 -16.03
N VAL A 140 1.82 -10.13 -15.14
CA VAL A 140 0.52 -9.61 -14.71
C VAL A 140 0.69 -8.38 -13.83
N LEU A 141 1.47 -8.50 -12.75
CA LEU A 141 1.73 -7.40 -11.83
C LEU A 141 2.43 -6.26 -12.56
N THR A 142 3.36 -6.56 -13.48
CA THR A 142 4.00 -5.53 -14.32
C THR A 142 2.97 -4.72 -15.10
N ARG A 143 2.02 -5.35 -15.78
CA ARG A 143 0.97 -4.64 -16.54
C ARG A 143 0.05 -3.84 -15.62
N VAL A 144 -0.39 -4.43 -14.50
CA VAL A 144 -1.36 -3.80 -13.61
C VAL A 144 -0.75 -2.61 -12.88
N VAL A 145 0.44 -2.77 -12.28
CA VAL A 145 1.15 -1.70 -11.57
C VAL A 145 1.54 -0.58 -12.54
N SER A 146 2.03 -0.90 -13.74
CA SER A 146 2.37 0.14 -14.73
C SER A 146 1.15 1.01 -15.09
N ARG A 147 -0.03 0.39 -15.24
CA ARG A 147 -1.29 1.10 -15.49
C ARG A 147 -1.73 1.92 -14.28
N ALA A 148 -1.58 1.39 -13.07
CA ALA A 148 -1.89 2.11 -11.83
C ALA A 148 -1.00 3.35 -11.67
N LEU A 149 0.32 3.22 -11.87
CA LEU A 149 1.27 4.32 -11.82
C LEU A 149 1.00 5.37 -12.92
N HIS A 150 0.65 4.94 -14.13
CA HIS A 150 0.27 5.86 -15.20
C HIS A 150 -1.03 6.61 -14.88
N ALA A 151 -2.04 5.92 -14.37
CA ALA A 151 -3.30 6.54 -13.93
C ALA A 151 -3.04 7.54 -12.78
N ALA A 152 -2.21 7.18 -11.81
CA ALA A 152 -1.85 8.05 -10.70
C ALA A 152 -1.12 9.33 -11.17
N LYS A 153 -0.21 9.22 -12.16
CA LYS A 153 0.42 10.39 -12.79
C LYS A 153 -0.62 11.31 -13.43
N ARG A 154 -1.58 10.74 -14.17
CA ARG A 154 -2.68 11.50 -14.78
C ARG A 154 -3.57 12.18 -13.75
N VAL A 155 -3.98 11.48 -12.69
CA VAL A 155 -4.73 12.08 -11.58
C VAL A 155 -3.97 13.28 -11.02
N ARG A 156 -2.66 13.17 -10.84
CA ARG A 156 -1.84 14.27 -10.35
C ARG A 156 -1.69 15.44 -11.33
N SER A 157 -1.62 15.19 -12.63
CA SER A 157 -1.43 16.26 -13.63
C SER A 157 -2.73 16.87 -14.16
N GLU A 158 -3.84 16.13 -14.10
CA GLU A 158 -5.12 16.48 -14.71
C GLU A 158 -6.19 16.85 -13.67
N THR A 159 -5.89 16.77 -12.36
CA THR A 159 -6.85 17.10 -11.29
C THR A 159 -6.19 17.93 -10.20
N THR A 160 -7.02 18.61 -9.41
CA THR A 160 -6.60 19.42 -8.25
C THR A 160 -5.94 18.59 -7.14
N ILE A 161 -6.03 17.25 -7.17
CA ILE A 161 -5.36 16.37 -6.21
C ILE A 161 -3.83 16.52 -6.28
N GLY A 162 -3.26 16.83 -7.45
CA GLY A 162 -1.84 17.08 -7.58
C GLY A 162 -1.40 18.52 -7.28
N GLU A 163 -2.35 19.44 -7.20
CA GLU A 163 -2.13 20.84 -6.81
C GLU A 163 -1.96 20.97 -5.28
N GLY A 164 -2.33 19.92 -4.53
CA GLY A 164 -2.21 19.84 -3.08
C GLY A 164 -0.78 19.71 -2.58
N GLN A 165 -0.03 20.81 -2.53
CA GLN A 165 1.01 21.02 -1.51
C GLN A 165 0.40 21.26 -0.12
N VAL A 166 -0.66 20.54 0.24
CA VAL A 166 -1.27 20.68 1.56
C VAL A 166 -0.61 19.66 2.50
N SER A 167 0.66 19.90 2.83
CA SER A 167 1.33 19.13 3.91
C SER A 167 0.68 19.46 5.25
N VAL A 168 0.77 18.56 6.24
CA VAL A 168 0.34 18.85 7.62
C VAL A 168 0.97 20.16 8.14
N SER A 169 2.21 20.45 7.73
CA SER A 169 2.89 21.71 8.02
C SER A 169 2.25 22.92 7.34
N SER A 170 1.78 22.83 6.09
CA SER A 170 1.04 23.92 5.43
C SER A 170 -0.33 24.15 6.05
N VAL A 171 -1.05 23.10 6.45
CA VAL A 171 -2.32 23.23 7.20
C VAL A 171 -2.09 23.89 8.56
N ALA A 172 -1.00 23.52 9.25
CA ALA A 172 -0.62 24.15 10.50
C ALA A 172 -0.24 25.63 10.33
N VAL A 173 0.44 25.98 9.22
CA VAL A 173 0.78 27.37 8.88
C VAL A 173 -0.45 28.19 8.49
N ASP A 174 -1.36 27.61 7.71
CA ASP A 174 -2.63 28.26 7.33
C ASP A 174 -3.51 28.49 8.56
N LEU A 175 -3.59 27.51 9.46
CA LEU A 175 -4.31 27.64 10.73
C LEU A 175 -3.65 28.69 11.63
N ALA A 176 -2.31 28.71 11.72
CA ALA A 176 -1.58 29.75 12.45
C ALA A 176 -1.80 31.14 11.83
N GLY A 177 -1.88 31.24 10.49
CA GLY A 177 -2.19 32.48 9.78
C GLY A 177 -3.63 32.97 10.01
N GLN A 178 -4.60 32.06 10.15
CA GLN A 178 -5.99 32.40 10.47
C GLN A 178 -6.16 32.86 11.92
N ILE A 179 -5.42 32.27 12.87
CA ILE A 179 -5.50 32.62 14.29
C ILE A 179 -4.69 33.89 14.61
N PHE A 180 -3.50 34.05 14.00
CA PHE A 180 -2.54 35.10 14.35
C PHE A 180 -2.34 36.18 13.28
N GLY A 181 -2.98 36.08 12.11
CA GLY A 181 -2.77 37.00 10.98
C GLY A 181 -1.43 36.78 10.27
N THR A 182 -0.88 37.83 9.64
CA THR A 182 0.39 37.76 8.90
C THR A 182 1.58 37.48 9.81
N LEU A 183 2.19 36.28 9.67
CA LEU A 183 3.41 35.87 10.39
C LEU A 183 4.71 36.52 9.88
N ARG A 184 4.64 37.61 9.11
CA ARG A 184 5.83 38.38 8.71
C ARG A 184 6.40 39.10 9.95
N GLY A 185 7.41 38.49 10.58
CA GLY A 185 8.30 39.18 11.53
C GLY A 185 8.31 38.72 12.99
N ARG A 186 7.99 37.46 13.32
CA ARG A 186 8.11 36.94 14.71
C ARG A 186 9.22 35.91 14.93
N LEU A 187 10.23 35.87 14.07
CA LEU A 187 11.50 35.22 14.39
C LEU A 187 12.49 36.31 14.81
N GLY A 188 12.45 36.64 16.10
CA GLY A 188 13.39 37.49 16.83
C GLY A 188 13.45 36.99 18.25
#